data_AF-A0A6B2M0I3-F1
#
_entry.id   AF-A0A6B2M0I3-F1
#
_cell.length_a   1.000
_cell.length_b   1.000
_cell.length_c   1.000
_cell.angle_alpha   90.00
_cell.angle_beta   90.00
_cell.angle_gamma   90.00
#
_symmetry.space_group_name_H-M   'P 1'
#
loop_
_entity.id
_entity.type
_entity.pdbx_description
1 polymer ?
#
loop_
_entity_poly.entity_id
_entity_poly.type
_entity_poly.pdbx_seq_one_letter_code
_entity_poly.pdbx_strand_id
1 'polypeptide(L)'
;MKKNEPNDPSLILVLFIGFLSFCIGGILGVASLISLPVVESTKALEPDEIEPGTVYYIKGQQSGRTAWRAKEDAWRAGMVDVLRLSEPELNQWSRDRLDIDESPDAKDASDLEGTFHFLPSAVNFRVVEDGLQLATKIELGGYLKDKTVIYQVTGRFEDSAHGIRFVPLSGNIGAAPLGSIPVVRDLLFGLLTKRISKGADVDWLGESLDNLESAEIAEGKLVLRRKAEG
;
A
#
# COMPACT_ATOMS: atom_id res chain seq x y z
N MET A 1 -45.35 7.10 50.93
CA MET A 1 -44.62 7.71 49.79
C MET A 1 -43.14 7.72 50.13
N LYS A 2 -42.35 6.78 49.59
CA LYS A 2 -40.88 6.85 49.65
C LYS A 2 -40.42 7.64 48.41
N LYS A 3 -39.74 8.76 48.64
CA LYS A 3 -39.07 9.55 47.59
C LYS A 3 -37.96 8.67 47.04
N ASN A 4 -38.04 8.30 45.76
CA ASN A 4 -36.91 7.67 45.07
C ASN A 4 -35.82 8.74 44.96
N GLU A 5 -34.69 8.53 45.64
CA GLU A 5 -33.48 9.32 45.39
C GLU A 5 -33.07 9.10 43.93
N PRO A 6 -32.68 10.15 43.19
CA PRO A 6 -32.12 9.98 41.86
C PRO A 6 -30.83 9.18 42.00
N ASN A 7 -30.78 7.98 41.42
CA ASN A 7 -29.53 7.23 41.29
C ASN A 7 -28.57 8.09 40.46
N ASP A 8 -27.59 8.70 41.11
CA ASP A 8 -26.51 9.39 40.42
C ASP A 8 -25.84 8.38 39.47
N PRO A 9 -25.71 8.71 38.18
CA PRO A 9 -25.14 7.77 37.21
C PRO A 9 -23.71 7.43 37.63
N SER A 10 -23.45 6.13 37.73
CA SER A 10 -22.13 5.60 38.09
C SER A 10 -21.05 6.26 37.23
N LEU A 11 -20.03 6.83 37.87
CA LEU A 11 -18.92 7.49 37.19
C LEU A 11 -18.23 6.55 36.17
N ILE A 12 -18.22 5.25 36.44
CA ILE A 12 -17.73 4.21 35.53
C ILE A 12 -18.61 4.12 34.27
N LEU A 13 -19.93 4.20 34.42
CA LEU A 13 -20.87 4.21 33.31
C LEU A 13 -20.68 5.47 32.45
N VAL A 14 -20.49 6.63 33.08
CA VAL A 14 -20.24 7.89 32.36
C VAL A 14 -18.92 7.82 31.59
N LEU A 15 -17.85 7.30 32.20
CA LEU A 15 -16.56 7.10 31.53
C LEU A 15 -16.64 6.09 30.38
N PHE A 16 -17.37 4.99 30.58
CA PHE A 16 -17.57 3.97 29.54
C PHE A 16 -18.35 4.52 28.35
N ILE A 17 -19.44 5.24 28.60
CA ILE A 17 -20.24 5.89 27.54
C ILE A 17 -19.38 6.94 26.83
N GLY A 18 -18.63 7.77 27.57
CA GLY A 18 -17.73 8.76 26.99
C GLY A 18 -16.65 8.14 26.09
N PHE A 19 -16.02 7.05 26.56
CA PHE A 19 -15.05 6.30 25.76
C PHE A 19 -15.68 5.67 24.52
N LEU A 20 -16.87 5.07 24.65
CA LEU A 20 -17.59 4.48 23.52
C LEU A 20 -17.98 5.54 22.48
N SER A 21 -18.48 6.70 22.91
CA SER A 21 -18.78 7.84 22.04
C SER A 21 -17.53 8.37 21.34
N PHE A 22 -16.39 8.42 22.04
CA PHE A 22 -15.10 8.78 21.45
C PHE A 22 -14.68 7.78 20.38
N CYS A 23 -14.75 6.48 20.66
CA CYS A 23 -14.43 5.43 19.68
C CYS A 23 -15.34 5.50 18.45
N ILE A 24 -16.65 5.67 18.64
CA ILE A 24 -17.61 5.80 17.53
C ILE A 24 -17.32 7.06 16.73
N GLY A 25 -17.10 8.20 17.38
CA GLY A 25 -16.75 9.47 16.71
C GLY A 25 -15.45 9.35 15.92
N GLY A 26 -14.45 8.66 16.48
CA GLY A 26 -13.20 8.33 15.79
C GLY A 26 -13.42 7.46 14.55
N ILE A 27 -14.20 6.38 14.67
CA ILE A 27 -14.53 5.49 13.55
C ILE A 27 -15.28 6.25 12.46
N LEU A 28 -16.28 7.06 12.81
CA LEU A 28 -17.04 7.88 11.86
C LEU A 28 -16.17 8.94 11.18
N GLY A 29 -15.26 9.58 11.92
CA GLY A 29 -14.30 10.53 11.37
C GLY A 29 -13.36 9.88 10.36
N VAL A 30 -12.82 8.70 10.70
CA VAL A 30 -11.99 7.90 9.77
C VAL A 30 -12.80 7.49 8.53
N ALA A 31 -14.01 6.97 8.70
CA ALA A 31 -14.88 6.58 7.59
C ALA A 31 -15.23 7.77 6.67
N SER A 32 -15.40 8.97 7.25
CA SER A 32 -15.61 10.22 6.53
C SER A 32 -14.37 10.60 5.70
N LEU A 33 -13.17 10.48 6.26
CA LEU A 33 -11.91 10.79 5.56
C LEU A 33 -11.61 9.80 4.43
N ILE A 34 -11.88 8.50 4.64
CA ILE A 34 -11.78 7.48 3.59
C ILE A 34 -12.79 7.76 2.47
N SER A 35 -13.94 8.34 2.82
CA SER A 35 -15.01 8.63 1.87
C SER A 35 -14.77 9.84 0.98
N LEU A 36 -13.76 10.67 1.29
CA LEU A 36 -13.42 11.85 0.49
C LEU A 36 -12.88 11.42 -0.89
N PRO A 37 -13.24 12.14 -1.96
CA PRO A 37 -12.83 11.80 -3.32
C PRO A 37 -11.31 11.94 -3.46
N VAL A 38 -10.70 10.97 -4.14
CA VAL A 38 -9.27 11.01 -4.50
C VAL A 38 -9.16 11.45 -5.94
N VAL A 39 -8.46 12.55 -6.20
CA VAL A 39 -8.23 13.07 -7.55
C VAL A 39 -6.93 12.49 -8.08
N GLU A 40 -7.02 11.73 -9.17
CA GLU A 40 -5.84 11.22 -9.88
C GLU A 40 -5.20 12.37 -10.66
N SER A 41 -3.95 12.71 -10.35
CA SER A 41 -3.18 13.66 -11.15
C SER A 41 -2.00 12.97 -11.82
N THR A 42 -1.74 13.33 -13.07
CA THR A 42 -0.59 12.86 -13.83
C THR A 42 0.63 13.78 -13.71
N LYS A 43 0.51 14.88 -12.95
CA LYS A 43 1.60 15.84 -12.68
C LYS A 43 1.68 16.15 -11.19
N ALA A 44 2.89 16.43 -10.70
CA ALA A 44 3.03 17.06 -9.38
C ALA A 44 2.35 18.43 -9.45
N LEU A 45 1.28 18.61 -8.67
CA LEU A 45 0.58 19.88 -8.60
C LEU A 45 1.43 20.90 -7.84
N GLU A 46 1.39 22.15 -8.27
CA GLU A 46 2.01 23.25 -7.54
C GLU A 46 1.24 23.50 -6.21
N PRO A 47 1.89 24.02 -5.15
CA PRO A 47 1.29 24.10 -3.80
C PRO A 47 -0.03 24.89 -3.72
N ASP A 48 -0.27 25.76 -4.69
CA ASP A 48 -1.45 26.61 -4.87
C ASP A 48 -2.61 25.93 -5.63
N GLU A 49 -2.36 24.80 -6.29
CA GLU A 49 -3.39 23.97 -6.94
C GLU A 49 -3.92 22.84 -6.04
N ILE A 50 -3.40 22.72 -4.81
CA ILE A 50 -3.79 21.72 -3.82
C ILE A 50 -5.04 22.20 -3.09
N GLU A 51 -6.20 21.64 -3.42
CA GLU A 51 -7.43 21.85 -2.66
C GLU A 51 -7.29 21.25 -1.25
N PRO A 52 -7.54 22.03 -0.18
CA PRO A 52 -7.48 21.54 1.19
C PRO A 52 -8.42 20.35 1.41
N GLY A 53 -7.88 19.20 1.79
CA GLY A 53 -8.64 17.96 2.03
C GLY A 53 -8.67 16.98 0.85
N THR A 54 -8.07 17.32 -0.29
CA THR A 54 -7.99 16.44 -1.46
C THR A 54 -6.64 15.72 -1.49
N VAL A 55 -6.65 14.39 -1.61
CA VAL A 55 -5.42 13.62 -1.80
C VAL A 55 -5.17 13.43 -3.28
N TYR A 56 -4.01 13.90 -3.70
CA TYR A 56 -3.54 13.83 -5.07
C TYR A 56 -2.68 12.59 -5.26
N TYR A 57 -3.18 11.66 -6.06
CA TYR A 57 -2.39 10.51 -6.49
C TYR A 57 -1.61 10.91 -7.74
N ILE A 58 -0.29 11.03 -7.60
CA ILE A 58 0.61 11.34 -8.71
C ILE A 58 1.05 10.03 -9.35
N LYS A 59 0.54 9.73 -10.54
CA LYS A 59 0.96 8.55 -11.32
C LYS A 59 2.45 8.66 -11.66
N GLY A 60 3.23 7.67 -11.23
CA GLY A 60 4.60 7.49 -11.71
C GLY A 60 4.67 7.34 -13.23
N GLN A 61 5.82 7.66 -13.83
CA GLN A 61 6.03 7.66 -15.28
C GLN A 61 5.73 6.27 -15.87
N GLN A 62 4.89 6.22 -16.92
CA GLN A 62 4.42 4.96 -17.52
C GLN A 62 4.93 4.72 -18.95
N SER A 63 5.53 5.73 -19.58
CA SER A 63 6.09 5.65 -20.93
C SER A 63 7.56 5.20 -20.90
N GLY A 64 7.84 4.01 -21.45
CA GLY A 64 9.18 3.43 -21.51
C GLY A 64 9.25 2.20 -22.40
N ARG A 65 10.44 1.85 -22.91
CA ARG A 65 10.67 0.59 -23.66
C ARG A 65 10.58 -0.61 -22.71
N THR A 66 10.12 -1.75 -23.23
CA THR A 66 9.99 -3.06 -22.56
C THR A 66 11.33 -3.72 -22.19
N ALA A 67 12.30 -2.96 -21.70
CA ALA A 67 13.62 -3.47 -21.33
C ALA A 67 13.61 -4.27 -20.01
N TRP A 68 12.56 -4.13 -19.20
CA TRP A 68 12.46 -4.79 -17.89
C TRP A 68 12.49 -6.33 -18.01
N ARG A 69 11.83 -6.92 -19.02
CA ARG A 69 11.81 -8.38 -19.22
C ARG A 69 13.21 -8.95 -19.46
N ALA A 70 13.98 -8.32 -20.34
CA ALA A 70 15.35 -8.75 -20.63
C ALA A 70 16.28 -8.62 -19.41
N LYS A 71 16.08 -7.59 -18.57
CA LYS A 71 16.83 -7.42 -17.32
C LYS A 71 16.44 -8.49 -16.29
N GLU A 72 15.16 -8.81 -16.20
CA GLU A 72 14.65 -9.88 -15.36
C GLU A 72 15.20 -11.24 -15.79
N ASP A 73 15.17 -11.56 -17.09
CA ASP A 73 15.71 -12.80 -17.62
C ASP A 73 17.22 -12.92 -17.35
N ALA A 74 17.99 -11.85 -17.58
CA ALA A 74 19.42 -11.81 -17.28
C ALA A 74 19.71 -12.02 -15.79
N TRP A 75 18.90 -11.40 -14.92
CA TRP A 75 19.00 -11.59 -13.48
C TRP A 75 18.63 -13.01 -13.08
N ARG A 76 17.50 -13.55 -13.56
CA ARG A 76 17.04 -14.92 -13.28
C ARG A 76 18.07 -15.96 -13.73
N ALA A 77 18.71 -15.74 -14.87
CA ALA A 77 19.79 -16.58 -15.39
C ALA A 77 21.14 -16.41 -14.67
N GLY A 78 21.25 -15.48 -13.72
CA GLY A 78 22.50 -15.19 -13.00
C GLY A 78 23.57 -14.50 -13.85
N MET A 79 23.19 -13.91 -14.99
CA MET A 79 24.13 -13.22 -15.88
C MET A 79 24.54 -11.84 -15.34
N VAL A 80 23.78 -11.30 -14.39
CA VAL A 80 24.05 -9.99 -13.76
C VAL A 80 23.84 -10.07 -12.25
N ASP A 81 24.78 -9.49 -11.50
CA ASP A 81 24.70 -9.40 -10.03
C ASP A 81 23.97 -8.14 -9.55
N VAL A 82 23.65 -7.22 -10.48
CA VAL A 82 22.95 -5.96 -10.19
C VAL A 82 21.78 -5.74 -11.14
N LEU A 83 20.56 -5.70 -10.58
CA LEU A 83 19.33 -5.37 -11.31
C LEU A 83 18.99 -3.90 -11.05
N ARG A 84 18.85 -3.13 -12.15
CA ARG A 84 18.48 -1.71 -12.10
C ARG A 84 17.18 -1.48 -12.83
N LEU A 85 16.14 -1.10 -12.09
CA LEU A 85 14.81 -0.82 -12.62
C LEU A 85 14.50 0.67 -12.44
N SER A 86 14.21 1.33 -13.55
CA SER A 86 13.66 2.69 -13.54
C SER A 86 12.19 2.68 -13.16
N GLU A 87 11.66 3.83 -12.74
CA GLU A 87 10.24 4.00 -12.42
C GLU A 87 9.29 3.51 -13.54
N PRO A 88 9.51 3.82 -14.84
CA PRO A 88 8.69 3.26 -15.91
C PRO A 88 8.74 1.74 -16.01
N GLU A 89 9.91 1.13 -15.77
CA GLU A 89 10.10 -0.31 -15.81
C GLU A 89 9.39 -1.00 -14.64
N LEU A 90 9.46 -0.43 -13.43
CA LEU A 90 8.73 -0.94 -12.25
C LEU A 90 7.21 -0.87 -12.45
N ASN A 91 6.73 0.26 -12.96
CA ASN A 91 5.32 0.45 -13.25
C ASN A 91 4.82 -0.50 -14.36
N GLN A 92 5.65 -0.78 -15.35
CA GLN A 92 5.30 -1.74 -16.40
C GLN A 92 5.31 -3.18 -15.88
N TRP A 93 6.35 -3.57 -15.13
CA TRP A 93 6.41 -4.86 -14.44
C TRP A 93 5.17 -5.08 -13.58
N SER A 94 4.76 -4.07 -12.82
CA SER A 94 3.57 -4.17 -11.97
C SER A 94 2.30 -4.42 -12.77
N ARG A 95 2.13 -3.78 -13.92
CA ARG A 95 0.95 -4.02 -14.75
C ARG A 95 0.98 -5.42 -15.33
N ASP A 96 2.12 -5.80 -15.90
CA ASP A 96 2.27 -7.08 -16.58
C ASP A 96 2.17 -8.29 -15.62
N ARG A 97 2.47 -8.13 -14.32
CA ARG A 97 2.45 -9.21 -13.32
C ARG A 97 1.32 -9.14 -12.30
N LEU A 98 0.84 -7.94 -11.96
CA LEU A 98 -0.11 -7.71 -10.87
C LEU A 98 -1.48 -7.18 -11.34
N ASP A 99 -1.57 -6.68 -12.58
CA ASP A 99 -2.85 -6.33 -13.21
C ASP A 99 -3.52 -7.61 -13.71
N ILE A 100 -4.01 -8.39 -12.75
CA ILE A 100 -4.93 -9.47 -13.05
C ILE A 100 -6.29 -8.80 -13.23
N ASP A 101 -6.58 -8.45 -14.48
CA ASP A 101 -7.92 -8.08 -14.96
C ASP A 101 -8.95 -9.04 -14.34
N GLU A 102 -9.95 -8.48 -13.68
CA GLU A 102 -11.24 -9.08 -13.30
C GLU A 102 -11.35 -10.61 -13.36
N SER A 103 -10.52 -11.36 -12.61
CA SER A 103 -10.80 -12.80 -12.50
C SER A 103 -12.01 -12.99 -11.58
N PRO A 104 -13.13 -13.56 -12.06
CA PRO A 104 -14.31 -13.84 -11.25
C PRO A 104 -14.04 -14.84 -10.11
N ASP A 105 -12.84 -15.41 -10.06
CA ASP A 105 -12.35 -16.33 -9.03
C ASP A 105 -11.53 -15.64 -7.92
N ALA A 106 -11.57 -14.31 -7.80
CA ALA A 106 -11.03 -13.56 -6.66
C ALA A 106 -11.80 -13.80 -5.32
N LYS A 107 -12.33 -15.01 -5.12
CA LYS A 107 -12.93 -15.48 -3.86
C LYS A 107 -11.90 -15.76 -2.76
N ASP A 108 -10.60 -15.70 -3.08
CA ASP A 108 -9.50 -15.92 -2.12
C ASP A 108 -8.81 -14.62 -1.64
N ALA A 109 -9.41 -13.46 -1.93
CA ALA A 109 -9.05 -12.19 -1.29
C ALA A 109 -9.67 -12.15 0.10
N SER A 110 -8.85 -12.54 1.10
CA SER A 110 -9.18 -12.64 2.54
C SER A 110 -10.59 -12.19 2.92
N ASP A 111 -11.47 -13.17 3.15
CA ASP A 111 -12.70 -12.97 3.91
C ASP A 111 -12.34 -12.44 5.31
N LEU A 112 -12.21 -11.11 5.43
CA LEU A 112 -12.70 -10.41 6.60
C LEU A 112 -14.23 -10.46 6.49
N GLU A 113 -14.78 -11.62 6.86
CA GLU A 113 -16.21 -11.95 6.96
C GLU A 113 -17.14 -11.01 6.16
N GLY A 114 -17.24 -11.26 4.86
CA GLY A 114 -18.40 -10.89 4.04
C GLY A 114 -18.70 -9.41 3.78
N THR A 115 -17.84 -8.45 4.16
CA THR A 115 -18.24 -7.02 4.06
C THR A 115 -17.35 -6.16 3.16
N PHE A 116 -16.09 -6.54 2.90
CA PHE A 116 -15.18 -5.75 2.07
C PHE A 116 -14.30 -6.65 1.19
N HIS A 117 -14.52 -6.61 -0.13
CA HIS A 117 -13.55 -7.17 -1.06
C HIS A 117 -12.44 -6.14 -1.24
N PHE A 118 -11.19 -6.53 -1.01
CA PHE A 118 -10.01 -5.71 -1.29
C PHE A 118 -9.43 -6.17 -2.62
N LEU A 119 -9.65 -5.40 -3.68
CA LEU A 119 -9.05 -5.66 -4.98
C LEU A 119 -7.98 -4.59 -5.30
N PRO A 120 -6.72 -4.78 -4.84
CA PRO A 120 -5.63 -3.94 -5.29
C PRO A 120 -5.45 -4.03 -6.81
N SER A 121 -5.51 -2.90 -7.51
CA SER A 121 -5.08 -2.79 -8.91
C SER A 121 -3.56 -2.96 -9.03
N ALA A 122 -3.03 -2.91 -10.26
CA ALA A 122 -1.60 -2.71 -10.49
C ALA A 122 -1.02 -1.62 -9.56
N VAL A 123 0.11 -1.93 -8.94
CA VAL A 123 0.84 -1.04 -8.04
C VAL A 123 1.57 -0.01 -8.88
N ASN A 124 1.36 1.26 -8.55
CA ASN A 124 2.13 2.35 -9.08
C ASN A 124 3.31 2.63 -8.15
N PHE A 125 4.49 2.55 -8.73
CA PHE A 125 5.76 2.88 -8.12
C PHE A 125 6.13 4.30 -8.50
N ARG A 126 6.60 5.06 -7.51
CA ARG A 126 7.21 6.37 -7.71
C ARG A 126 8.49 6.44 -6.88
N VAL A 127 9.57 6.81 -7.52
CA VAL A 127 10.84 7.05 -6.84
C VAL A 127 10.83 8.45 -6.23
N VAL A 128 11.07 8.52 -4.93
CA VAL A 128 11.17 9.78 -4.17
C VAL A 128 12.58 9.86 -3.57
N GLU A 129 13.00 11.05 -3.13
CA GLU A 129 14.41 11.35 -2.79
C GLU A 129 15.10 10.25 -1.94
N ASP A 130 14.46 9.81 -0.85
CA ASP A 130 15.02 8.83 0.09
C ASP A 130 14.26 7.49 0.13
N GLY A 131 13.47 7.18 -0.90
CA GLY A 131 12.64 5.98 -0.83
C GLY A 131 11.79 5.65 -2.04
N LEU A 132 10.92 4.67 -1.82
CA LEU A 132 9.97 4.19 -2.81
C LEU A 132 8.57 4.46 -2.28
N GLN A 133 7.79 5.18 -3.07
CA GLN A 133 6.36 5.32 -2.88
C GLN A 133 5.67 4.25 -3.71
N LEU A 134 4.78 3.50 -3.06
CA LEU A 134 3.89 2.53 -3.68
C LEU A 134 2.46 3.03 -3.52
N ALA A 135 1.66 2.93 -4.57
CA ALA A 135 0.25 3.28 -4.51
C ALA A 135 -0.58 2.29 -5.32
N THR A 136 -1.72 1.88 -4.78
CA THR A 136 -2.65 0.96 -5.45
C THR A 136 -4.07 1.43 -5.20
N LYS A 137 -4.94 1.20 -6.19
CA LYS A 137 -6.37 1.40 -6.03
C LYS A 137 -6.93 0.21 -5.30
N ILE A 138 -7.70 0.47 -4.26
CA ILE A 138 -8.48 -0.52 -3.53
C ILE A 138 -9.93 -0.28 -3.88
N GLU A 139 -10.54 -1.21 -4.58
CA GLU A 139 -12.00 -1.25 -4.69
C GLU A 139 -12.56 -1.80 -3.39
N LEU A 140 -13.57 -1.14 -2.84
CA LEU A 140 -14.30 -1.61 -1.66
C LEU A 140 -15.58 -2.32 -2.13
N GLY A 141 -15.55 -3.63 -2.25
CA GLY A 141 -16.75 -4.41 -2.53
C GLY A 141 -17.73 -4.44 -1.34
N GLY A 142 -19.02 -4.71 -1.58
CA GLY A 142 -20.05 -4.85 -0.53
C GLY A 142 -21.08 -3.71 -0.52
N TYR A 143 -21.34 -3.13 0.65
CA TYR A 143 -22.36 -2.07 0.86
C TYR A 143 -22.00 -0.72 0.19
N LEU A 144 -20.71 -0.51 -0.12
CA LEU A 144 -20.17 0.67 -0.80
C LEU A 144 -19.73 0.32 -2.23
N LYS A 145 -20.60 -0.39 -2.97
CA LYS A 145 -20.37 -0.76 -4.37
C LYS A 145 -19.82 0.44 -5.16
N ASP A 146 -18.76 0.18 -5.93
CA ASP A 146 -18.10 1.12 -6.84
C ASP A 146 -17.28 2.24 -6.17
N LYS A 147 -17.04 2.18 -4.85
CA LYS A 147 -16.04 3.07 -4.22
C LYS A 147 -14.63 2.53 -4.37
N THR A 148 -13.83 3.24 -5.15
CA THR A 148 -12.38 3.07 -5.20
C THR A 148 -11.71 4.06 -4.25
N VAL A 149 -10.82 3.58 -3.40
CA VAL A 149 -9.94 4.40 -2.57
C VAL A 149 -8.49 4.12 -2.93
N ILE A 150 -7.61 5.12 -2.85
CA ILE A 150 -6.19 4.91 -3.13
C ILE A 150 -5.47 4.66 -1.83
N TYR A 151 -4.79 3.53 -1.73
CA TYR A 151 -3.81 3.31 -0.68
C TYR A 151 -2.43 3.69 -1.21
N GLN A 152 -1.78 4.62 -0.52
CA GLN A 152 -0.43 5.08 -0.82
C GLN A 152 0.45 4.84 0.41
N VAL A 153 1.64 4.29 0.20
CA VAL A 153 2.63 4.05 1.24
C VAL A 153 3.98 4.53 0.74
N THR A 154 4.73 5.21 1.59
CA THR A 154 6.13 5.60 1.33
C THR A 154 7.01 4.91 2.33
N GLY A 155 8.12 4.36 1.86
CA GLY A 155 9.06 3.65 2.72
C GLY A 155 10.42 3.51 2.07
N ARG A 156 11.29 2.79 2.76
CA ARG A 156 12.67 2.55 2.34
C ARG A 156 13.04 1.10 2.58
N PHE A 157 14.10 0.65 1.94
CA PHE A 157 14.68 -0.66 2.21
C PHE A 157 15.62 -0.56 3.40
N GLU A 158 15.48 -1.47 4.35
CA GLU A 158 16.36 -1.58 5.51
C GLU A 158 16.85 -3.01 5.66
N ASP A 159 18.07 -3.16 6.15
CA ASP A 159 18.63 -4.44 6.53
C ASP A 159 17.93 -4.97 7.78
N SER A 160 17.45 -6.21 7.70
CA SER A 160 16.88 -6.93 8.83
C SER A 160 17.64 -8.23 9.08
N ALA A 161 17.42 -8.85 10.24
CA ALA A 161 17.99 -10.16 10.57
C ALA A 161 17.62 -11.27 9.56
N HIS A 162 16.58 -11.04 8.74
CA HIS A 162 16.08 -11.96 7.73
C HIS A 162 16.28 -11.42 6.30
N GLY A 163 17.31 -10.60 6.08
CA GLY A 163 17.60 -9.98 4.79
C GLY A 163 16.99 -8.59 4.65
N ILE A 164 17.01 -8.05 3.42
CA ILE A 164 16.54 -6.70 3.15
C ILE A 164 15.02 -6.66 3.06
N ARG A 165 14.41 -5.70 3.74
CA ARG A 165 12.95 -5.55 3.76
C ARG A 165 12.55 -4.11 3.47
N PHE A 166 11.45 -3.96 2.75
CA PHE A 166 10.81 -2.67 2.62
C PHE A 166 10.09 -2.32 3.93
N VAL A 167 10.51 -1.23 4.57
CA VAL A 167 9.93 -0.70 5.81
C VAL A 167 9.06 0.51 5.47
N PRO A 168 7.73 0.40 5.62
CA PRO A 168 6.82 1.52 5.39
C PRO A 168 6.97 2.58 6.48
N LEU A 169 7.30 3.82 6.07
CA LEU A 169 7.50 4.97 6.96
C LEU A 169 6.22 5.78 7.16
N SER A 170 5.42 5.93 6.11
CA SER A 170 4.13 6.64 6.16
C SER A 170 3.16 6.04 5.16
N GLY A 171 1.86 6.27 5.36
CA GLY A 171 0.87 5.88 4.38
C GLY A 171 -0.51 6.48 4.62
N ASN A 172 -1.28 6.56 3.55
CA ASN A 172 -2.60 7.16 3.49
C ASN A 172 -3.56 6.21 2.77
N ILE A 173 -4.82 6.17 3.21
CA ILE A 173 -5.95 5.61 2.45
C ILE A 173 -6.90 6.75 2.14
N GLY A 174 -7.01 7.13 0.87
CA GLY A 174 -7.63 8.40 0.50
C GLY A 174 -6.99 9.55 1.29
N ALA A 175 -7.80 10.38 1.93
CA ALA A 175 -7.35 11.47 2.81
C ALA A 175 -6.97 11.06 4.23
N ALA A 176 -7.21 9.80 4.61
CA ALA A 176 -6.97 9.35 5.97
C ALA A 176 -5.51 8.88 6.14
N PRO A 177 -4.72 9.45 7.09
CA PRO A 177 -3.32 9.06 7.34
C PRO A 177 -3.20 7.74 8.11
N LEU A 178 -4.00 6.74 7.73
CA LEU A 178 -4.13 5.47 8.44
C LEU A 178 -2.88 4.60 8.37
N GLY A 179 -2.06 4.77 7.33
CA GLY A 179 -0.75 4.09 7.22
C GLY A 179 0.31 4.65 8.18
N SER A 180 -0.01 5.69 8.96
CA SER A 180 0.83 6.14 10.09
C SER A 180 0.54 5.35 11.37
N ILE A 181 -0.55 4.58 11.41
CA ILE A 181 -0.89 3.71 12.55
C ILE A 181 -0.25 2.33 12.29
N PRO A 182 0.71 1.87 13.12
CA PRO A 182 1.47 0.65 12.85
C PRO A 182 0.60 -0.58 12.53
N VAL A 183 -0.44 -0.82 13.32
CA VAL A 183 -1.32 -1.99 13.14
C VAL A 183 -2.05 -1.97 11.79
N VAL A 184 -2.57 -0.80 11.37
CA VAL A 184 -3.31 -0.66 10.11
C VAL A 184 -2.36 -0.70 8.92
N ARG A 185 -1.20 -0.04 9.04
CA ARG A 185 -0.12 -0.08 8.06
C ARG A 185 0.35 -1.52 7.80
N ASP A 186 0.61 -2.28 8.85
CA ASP A 186 1.13 -3.64 8.74
C ASP A 186 0.08 -4.59 8.13
N LEU A 187 -1.20 -4.40 8.46
CA LEU A 187 -2.31 -5.12 7.84
C LEU A 187 -2.41 -4.84 6.33
N LEU A 188 -2.46 -3.56 5.94
CA LEU A 188 -2.60 -3.15 4.54
C LEU A 188 -1.39 -3.53 3.70
N PHE A 189 -0.19 -3.34 4.24
CA PHE A 189 1.04 -3.77 3.61
C PHE A 189 1.09 -5.30 3.48
N GLY A 190 0.65 -6.04 4.50
CA GLY A 190 0.52 -7.49 4.45
C GLY A 190 -0.45 -7.99 3.37
N LEU A 191 -1.56 -7.29 3.15
CA LEU A 191 -2.48 -7.59 2.04
C LEU A 191 -1.84 -7.35 0.68
N LEU A 192 -1.10 -6.24 0.55
CA LEU A 192 -0.40 -5.86 -0.67
C LEU A 192 0.72 -6.87 -1.01
N THR A 193 1.54 -7.24 -0.03
CA THR A 193 2.60 -8.26 -0.22
C THR A 193 2.01 -9.64 -0.52
N LYS A 194 0.96 -10.05 0.18
CA LYS A 194 0.27 -11.32 -0.10
C LYS A 194 -0.25 -11.40 -1.53
N ARG A 195 -0.74 -10.28 -2.08
CA ARG A 195 -1.20 -10.23 -3.48
C ARG A 195 -0.02 -10.27 -4.46
N ILE A 196 1.06 -9.54 -4.18
CA ILE A 196 2.30 -9.62 -4.98
C ILE A 196 2.77 -11.07 -5.05
N SER A 197 2.82 -11.78 -3.91
CA SER A 197 3.24 -13.18 -3.82
C SER A 197 2.30 -14.18 -4.50
N LYS A 198 1.04 -13.81 -4.79
CA LYS A 198 0.06 -14.67 -5.47
C LYS A 198 0.01 -14.47 -7.00
N GLY A 199 0.70 -13.46 -7.54
CA GLY A 199 0.77 -13.24 -8.98
C GLY A 199 1.41 -14.42 -9.70
N ALA A 200 0.99 -14.71 -10.93
CA ALA A 200 1.60 -15.80 -11.70
C ALA A 200 3.11 -15.53 -11.93
N ASP A 201 3.94 -16.54 -11.66
CA ASP A 201 5.40 -16.52 -11.87
C ASP A 201 6.18 -15.53 -10.99
N VAL A 202 5.84 -15.41 -9.69
CA VAL A 202 6.65 -14.68 -8.70
C VAL A 202 7.36 -15.56 -7.67
N ASP A 203 7.27 -16.89 -7.75
CA ASP A 203 7.92 -17.79 -6.79
C ASP A 203 9.44 -17.58 -6.75
N TRP A 204 10.05 -17.35 -7.92
CA TRP A 204 11.48 -17.05 -8.06
C TRP A 204 11.88 -15.71 -7.44
N LEU A 205 10.94 -14.75 -7.30
CA LEU A 205 11.22 -13.47 -6.64
C LEU A 205 11.49 -13.69 -5.15
N GLY A 206 10.77 -14.60 -4.48
CA GLY A 206 11.01 -14.91 -3.07
C GLY A 206 12.45 -15.36 -2.83
N GLU A 207 12.88 -16.39 -3.57
CA GLU A 207 14.24 -16.92 -3.51
C GLU A 207 15.30 -15.87 -3.90
N SER A 208 15.01 -15.04 -4.91
CA SER A 208 15.92 -14.00 -5.35
C SER A 208 16.05 -12.85 -4.34
N LEU A 209 14.98 -12.53 -3.60
CA LEU A 209 14.98 -11.47 -2.60
C LEU A 209 15.73 -11.89 -1.33
N ASP A 210 15.66 -13.18 -0.94
CA ASP A 210 16.41 -13.73 0.20
C ASP A 210 17.93 -13.68 -0.02
N ASN A 211 18.37 -13.69 -1.28
CA ASN A 211 19.76 -13.63 -1.71
C ASN A 211 20.27 -12.21 -2.02
N LEU A 212 19.51 -11.17 -1.67
CA LEU A 212 19.97 -9.79 -1.83
C LEU A 212 21.03 -9.42 -0.79
N GLU A 213 22.06 -8.71 -1.25
CA GLU A 213 23.06 -8.00 -0.46
C GLU A 213 22.64 -6.56 -0.18
N SER A 214 21.99 -5.89 -1.13
CA SER A 214 21.41 -4.56 -0.92
C SER A 214 20.19 -4.30 -1.82
N ALA A 215 19.29 -3.45 -1.33
CA ALA A 215 18.25 -2.81 -2.15
C ALA A 215 18.24 -1.32 -1.81
N GLU A 216 18.43 -0.47 -2.80
CA GLU A 216 18.51 0.97 -2.59
C GLU A 216 17.92 1.74 -3.76
N ILE A 217 17.58 3.00 -3.51
CA ILE A 217 17.21 3.95 -4.54
C ILE A 217 18.47 4.75 -4.88
N ALA A 218 18.95 4.62 -6.13
CA ALA A 218 20.10 5.36 -6.61
C ALA A 218 19.83 5.91 -8.02
N GLU A 219 20.15 7.18 -8.26
CA GLU A 219 19.97 7.86 -9.55
C GLU A 219 18.54 7.74 -10.11
N GLY A 220 17.52 7.79 -9.24
CA GLY A 220 16.12 7.65 -9.65
C GLY A 220 15.72 6.23 -10.07
N LYS A 221 16.49 5.21 -9.68
CA LYS A 221 16.24 3.80 -10.01
C LYS A 221 16.28 2.94 -8.76
N LEU A 222 15.47 1.88 -8.76
CA LEU A 222 15.64 0.79 -7.81
C LEU A 222 16.84 -0.05 -8.24
N VAL A 223 17.80 -0.19 -7.33
CA VAL A 223 19.00 -1.00 -7.51
C VAL A 223 18.96 -2.15 -6.52
N LEU A 224 18.92 -3.38 -7.04
CA LEU A 224 18.99 -4.61 -6.27
C LEU A 224 20.33 -5.29 -6.56
N ARG A 225 21.05 -5.69 -5.51
CA ARG A 225 22.35 -6.39 -5.62
C ARG A 225 22.25 -7.76 -4.98
N ARG A 226 22.77 -8.79 -5.65
CA ARG A 226 22.93 -10.13 -5.08
C ARG A 226 24.17 -10.20 -4.21
N LYS A 227 24.12 -11.08 -3.22
CA LYS A 227 25.32 -11.54 -2.51
C LYS A 227 26.24 -12.21 -3.54
N ALA A 228 27.52 -11.86 -3.53
CA ALA A 228 28.52 -12.58 -4.30
C ALA A 228 28.51 -14.06 -3.90
N GLU A 229 28.39 -14.97 -4.88
CA GLU A 229 28.64 -16.39 -4.64
C GLU A 229 30.12 -16.54 -4.28
N GLY A 230 30.40 -16.89 -3.03
CA GLY A 230 31.74 -17.17 -2.51
C GLY A 230 32.21 -18.57 -2.85
#